data_AF-A0A670KHM5-F1
#
_entry.id   AF-A0A670KHM5-F1
#
_cell.length_a   1.000
_cell.length_b   1.000
_cell.length_c   1.000
_cell.angle_alpha   90.00
_cell.angle_beta   90.00
_cell.angle_gamma   90.00
#
_symmetry.space_group_name_H-M   'P 1'
#
loop_
_entity.id
_entity.type
_entity.pdbx_description
1 polymer ?
#
loop_
_entity_poly.entity_id
_entity_poly.type
_entity_poly.pdbx_seq_one_letter_code
_entity_poly.pdbx_strand_id
1 'polypeptide(L)'
;MRRWRVWELHRDYFPIKLVKTAELPPTRNYVLGSHPHGILCTGAFSAFCTEATGFSRTFPGLRPSLALLAGLFRMPVFRDYLMSSGMVPVNKRSLDFLLSGPPGHAVVIVVGGASESLDSAPGEQRVRLQGRKGFVRLALQHGADLVPVYTFGENDIYRQIRFPEGSFARCFQLGFKQLIGFAPCLFSGRGLFSSRSWGIQPMAAPLTVVVGKPIPVPLCPRPTEDEVNSFHTLYVEALKELFDAHKESCGLPASQQLLVT
;
A
#
# COMPACT_ATOMS: atom_id res chain seq x y z
N MET A 1 -9.40 5.93 17.39
CA MET A 1 -8.73 6.97 16.56
C MET A 1 -9.21 7.00 15.11
N ARG A 2 -9.63 5.88 14.50
CA ARG A 2 -10.05 5.81 13.07
C ARG A 2 -11.14 6.81 12.63
N ARG A 3 -12.02 7.25 13.53
CA ARG A 3 -13.14 8.18 13.26
C ARG A 3 -12.87 9.64 13.65
N TRP A 4 -11.62 10.02 13.89
CA TRP A 4 -11.30 11.40 14.24
C TRP A 4 -11.49 12.36 13.06
N ARG A 5 -11.96 13.58 13.34
CA ARG A 5 -12.26 14.60 12.32
C ARG A 5 -11.03 15.00 11.49
N VAL A 6 -9.83 14.88 12.04
CA VAL A 6 -8.57 15.13 11.30
C VAL A 6 -8.46 14.25 10.04
N TRP A 7 -9.02 13.04 10.06
CA TRP A 7 -8.99 12.16 8.89
C TRP A 7 -9.92 12.61 7.77
N GLU A 8 -11.01 13.30 8.12
CA GLU A 8 -11.88 13.92 7.12
C GLU A 8 -11.20 15.11 6.47
N LEU A 9 -10.50 15.95 7.26
CA LEU A 9 -9.66 17.03 6.71
C LEU A 9 -8.54 16.47 5.82
N HIS A 10 -7.91 15.38 6.23
CA HIS A 10 -6.90 14.68 5.43
C HIS A 10 -7.49 14.15 4.10
N ARG A 11 -8.67 13.52 4.13
CA ARG A 11 -9.38 13.10 2.93
C ARG A 11 -9.69 14.28 2.00
N ASP A 12 -10.21 15.36 2.55
CA ASP A 12 -10.65 16.55 1.79
C ASP A 12 -9.48 17.36 1.23
N TYR A 13 -8.30 17.22 1.81
CA TYR A 13 -7.06 17.79 1.28
C TYR A 13 -6.60 17.12 -0.02
N PHE A 14 -6.78 15.80 -0.13
CA PHE A 14 -6.37 14.95 -1.26
C PHE A 14 -7.54 14.43 -2.10
N PRO A 15 -8.74 15.01 -2.00
CA PRO A 15 -10.01 14.41 -2.41
C PRO A 15 -10.06 12.86 -2.43
N ILE A 16 -9.72 12.18 -1.34
CA ILE A 16 -9.49 10.72 -1.33
C ILE A 16 -10.81 9.95 -1.53
N LYS A 17 -10.82 9.02 -2.49
CA LYS A 17 -11.94 8.11 -2.77
C LYS A 17 -11.55 6.66 -2.55
N LEU A 18 -12.49 5.87 -2.04
CA LEU A 18 -12.39 4.41 -1.96
C LEU A 18 -13.43 3.79 -2.90
N VAL A 19 -12.98 3.04 -3.88
CA VAL A 19 -13.79 2.38 -4.90
C VAL A 19 -13.78 0.88 -4.66
N LYS A 20 -14.98 0.30 -4.61
CA LYS A 20 -15.21 -1.15 -4.48
C LYS A 20 -15.62 -1.72 -5.82
N THR A 21 -14.93 -2.76 -6.27
CA THR A 21 -15.23 -3.42 -7.56
C THR A 21 -15.93 -4.78 -7.42
N ALA A 22 -15.89 -5.38 -6.23
CA ALA A 22 -16.61 -6.61 -5.91
C ALA A 22 -16.92 -6.73 -4.42
N GLU A 23 -17.84 -7.63 -4.10
CA GLU A 23 -18.11 -8.03 -2.72
C GLU A 23 -16.94 -8.80 -2.14
N LEU A 24 -16.64 -8.52 -0.86
CA LEU A 24 -15.67 -9.26 -0.06
C LEU A 24 -16.41 -9.79 1.19
N PRO A 25 -17.03 -10.98 1.10
CA PRO A 25 -17.77 -11.57 2.22
C PRO A 25 -16.93 -11.67 3.51
N PRO A 26 -17.46 -11.26 4.67
CA PRO A 26 -16.74 -11.37 5.95
C PRO A 26 -16.56 -12.81 6.44
N THR A 27 -17.05 -13.80 5.69
CA THR A 27 -16.85 -15.22 5.92
C THR A 27 -15.48 -15.72 5.45
N ARG A 28 -14.66 -14.87 4.82
CA ARG A 28 -13.31 -15.19 4.37
C ARG A 28 -12.28 -14.20 4.92
N ASN A 29 -11.03 -14.63 4.93
CA ASN A 29 -9.88 -13.75 5.18
C ASN A 29 -9.27 -13.33 3.85
N TYR A 30 -8.64 -12.16 3.83
CA TYR A 30 -8.10 -11.55 2.63
C TYR A 30 -6.68 -11.05 2.83
N VAL A 31 -5.85 -11.22 1.81
CA VAL A 31 -4.56 -10.55 1.67
C VAL A 31 -4.67 -9.52 0.54
N LEU A 32 -4.77 -8.25 0.91
CA LEU A 32 -4.87 -7.12 0.00
C LEU A 32 -3.45 -6.65 -0.34
N GLY A 33 -3.02 -6.81 -1.58
CA GLY A 33 -1.77 -6.23 -2.05
C GLY A 33 -2.00 -4.79 -2.51
N SER A 34 -1.46 -3.82 -1.78
CA SER A 34 -1.62 -2.39 -2.06
C SER A 34 -0.48 -1.85 -2.91
N HIS A 35 -0.83 -1.15 -3.99
CA HIS A 35 0.09 -0.60 -4.98
C HIS A 35 -0.34 0.81 -5.43
N PRO A 36 0.59 1.67 -5.89
CA PRO A 36 1.99 1.67 -5.49
C PRO A 36 2.13 2.11 -4.01
N HIS A 37 3.32 1.96 -3.44
CA HIS A 37 3.69 2.44 -2.12
C HIS A 37 3.74 3.97 -2.07
N GLY A 38 4.14 4.61 -3.16
CA GLY A 38 4.53 6.03 -3.16
C GLY A 38 5.57 6.31 -2.08
N ILE A 39 5.57 7.53 -1.54
CA ILE A 39 6.48 7.87 -0.43
C ILE A 39 5.92 7.40 0.92
N LEU A 40 4.65 7.67 1.21
CA LEU A 40 4.03 7.46 2.53
C LEU A 40 2.78 6.55 2.51
N CYS A 41 2.37 5.99 1.36
CA CYS A 41 1.18 5.15 1.24
C CYS A 41 -0.11 5.85 1.72
N THR A 42 -0.29 7.11 1.35
CA THR A 42 -1.33 8.00 1.87
C THR A 42 -2.73 7.47 1.58
N GLY A 43 -2.97 6.98 0.37
CA GLY A 43 -4.24 6.37 -0.01
C GLY A 43 -4.54 5.12 0.81
N ALA A 44 -3.57 4.21 0.93
CA ALA A 44 -3.72 2.99 1.72
C ALA A 44 -3.98 3.30 3.21
N PHE A 45 -3.26 4.26 3.77
CA PHE A 45 -3.48 4.72 5.14
C PHE A 45 -4.91 5.24 5.32
N SER A 46 -5.35 6.17 4.47
CA SER A 46 -6.69 6.74 4.57
C SER A 46 -7.79 5.70 4.38
N ALA A 47 -7.61 4.78 3.44
CA ALA A 47 -8.58 3.72 3.13
C ALA A 47 -8.69 2.65 4.22
N PHE A 48 -7.58 2.24 4.83
CA PHE A 48 -7.55 1.02 5.67
C PHE A 48 -7.32 1.30 7.15
N CYS A 49 -6.75 2.45 7.52
CA CYS A 49 -6.48 2.83 8.90
C CYS A 49 -7.42 3.92 9.44
N THR A 50 -8.31 4.45 8.61
CA THR A 50 -9.28 5.48 9.02
C THR A 50 -10.68 5.15 8.50
N GLU A 51 -11.69 5.83 9.02
CA GLU A 51 -13.06 5.76 8.52
C GLU A 51 -13.42 6.93 7.58
N ALA A 52 -12.46 7.79 7.22
CA ALA A 52 -12.73 9.00 6.45
C ALA A 52 -13.30 8.69 5.05
N THR A 53 -12.84 7.60 4.44
CA THR A 53 -13.33 7.07 3.16
C THR A 53 -14.48 6.07 3.32
N GLY A 54 -14.90 5.79 4.55
CA GLY A 54 -16.05 4.94 4.85
C GLY A 54 -15.81 3.43 4.70
N PHE A 55 -14.60 2.93 4.94
CA PHE A 55 -14.26 1.51 4.78
C PHE A 55 -15.28 0.55 5.40
N SER A 56 -15.68 0.75 6.66
CA SER A 56 -16.65 -0.15 7.31
C SER A 56 -18.05 -0.14 6.69
N ARG A 57 -18.42 0.92 5.95
CA ARG A 57 -19.67 0.98 5.18
C ARG A 57 -19.51 0.26 3.84
N THR A 58 -18.37 0.42 3.19
CA THR A 58 -18.07 -0.19 1.88
C THR A 58 -17.85 -1.69 1.98
N PHE A 59 -17.20 -2.14 3.05
CA PHE A 59 -16.87 -3.54 3.35
C PHE A 59 -17.36 -3.94 4.75
N PRO A 60 -18.69 -4.11 4.93
CA PRO A 60 -19.27 -4.40 6.23
C PRO A 60 -18.76 -5.75 6.78
N GLY A 61 -18.38 -5.75 8.06
CA GLY A 61 -17.86 -6.94 8.75
C GLY A 61 -16.36 -7.20 8.56
N LEU A 62 -15.69 -6.52 7.61
CA LEU A 62 -14.24 -6.65 7.44
C LEU A 62 -13.46 -5.79 8.44
N ARG A 63 -12.32 -6.32 8.87
CA ARG A 63 -11.36 -5.69 9.79
C ARG A 63 -10.03 -5.50 9.07
N PRO A 64 -9.75 -4.28 8.56
CA PRO A 64 -8.53 -4.03 7.82
C PRO A 64 -7.36 -3.80 8.78
N SER A 65 -6.22 -4.42 8.47
CA SER A 65 -4.96 -4.26 9.19
C SER A 65 -3.86 -3.93 8.20
N LEU A 66 -3.37 -2.68 8.21
CA LEU A 66 -2.28 -2.25 7.33
C LEU A 66 -0.93 -2.69 7.91
N ALA A 67 -0.19 -3.48 7.16
CA ALA A 67 1.11 -4.00 7.53
C ALA A 67 2.23 -3.04 7.11
N LEU A 68 3.00 -2.54 8.07
CA LEU A 68 4.12 -1.61 7.88
C LEU A 68 5.45 -2.23 8.30
N LEU A 69 6.57 -1.61 7.88
CA LEU A 69 7.92 -2.04 8.25
C LEU A 69 8.05 -2.31 9.76
N ALA A 70 8.41 -3.54 10.12
CA ALA A 70 8.47 -3.99 11.51
C ALA A 70 9.40 -3.16 12.41
N GLY A 71 10.43 -2.52 11.83
CA GLY A 71 11.35 -1.63 12.54
C GLY A 71 10.66 -0.42 13.18
N LEU A 72 9.57 0.09 12.59
CA LEU A 72 8.81 1.22 13.12
C LEU A 72 8.16 0.91 14.48
N PHE A 73 7.87 -0.37 14.75
CA PHE A 73 7.25 -0.83 15.99
C PHE A 73 8.25 -1.02 17.14
N ARG A 74 9.54 -0.69 16.95
CA ARG A 74 10.55 -0.74 18.02
C ARG A 74 10.61 0.53 18.86
N MET A 75 10.04 1.65 18.38
CA MET A 75 10.03 2.93 19.08
C MET A 75 8.77 3.05 19.95
N PRO A 76 8.84 3.10 21.30
CA PRO A 76 7.68 2.89 22.18
C PRO A 76 6.47 3.79 21.89
N VAL A 77 6.66 5.11 21.80
CA VAL A 77 5.56 6.07 21.56
C VAL A 77 5.00 5.97 20.14
N PHE A 78 5.89 5.85 19.15
CA PHE A 78 5.48 5.76 17.75
C PHE A 78 4.77 4.43 17.46
N ARG A 79 5.24 3.34 18.04
CA ARG A 79 4.60 2.02 18.00
C ARG A 79 3.15 2.11 18.47
N ASP A 80 2.90 2.69 19.64
CA ASP A 80 1.56 2.76 20.21
C ASP A 80 0.66 3.67 19.36
N TYR A 81 1.19 4.75 18.79
CA TYR A 81 0.49 5.56 17.81
C TYR A 81 0.08 4.76 16.57
N LEU A 82 1.02 4.02 15.94
CA LEU A 82 0.71 3.18 14.78
C LEU A 82 -0.36 2.11 15.12
N MET A 83 -0.17 1.38 16.22
CA MET A 83 -1.09 0.32 16.65
C MET A 83 -2.49 0.86 16.99
N SER A 84 -2.59 2.08 17.52
CA SER A 84 -3.87 2.73 17.81
C SER A 84 -4.73 3.01 16.55
N SER A 85 -4.09 3.03 15.37
CA SER A 85 -4.74 3.13 14.05
C SER A 85 -5.02 1.79 13.38
N GLY A 86 -4.71 0.67 14.05
CA GLY A 86 -4.92 -0.69 13.54
C GLY A 86 -3.79 -1.19 12.64
N MET A 87 -2.64 -0.51 12.62
CA MET A 87 -1.47 -0.97 11.89
C MET A 87 -0.75 -2.10 12.63
N VAL A 88 -0.12 -2.99 11.85
CA VAL A 88 0.63 -4.13 12.35
C VAL A 88 2.01 -4.20 11.70
N PRO A 89 3.01 -4.81 12.34
CA PRO A 89 4.30 -5.02 11.70
C PRO A 89 4.19 -6.10 10.61
N VAL A 90 4.80 -5.84 9.45
CA VAL A 90 4.94 -6.78 8.34
C VAL A 90 5.99 -7.83 8.68
N ASN A 91 5.61 -8.79 9.52
CA ASN A 91 6.40 -9.97 9.84
C ASN A 91 5.51 -11.20 9.90
N LYS A 92 6.10 -12.36 9.60
CA LYS A 92 5.37 -13.63 9.49
C LYS A 92 4.48 -13.91 10.71
N ARG A 93 5.02 -13.78 11.93
CA ARG A 93 4.28 -14.05 13.18
C ARG A 93 3.00 -13.22 13.30
N SER A 94 3.06 -11.93 12.96
CA SER A 94 1.91 -11.02 13.11
C SER A 94 0.87 -11.27 12.04
N LEU A 95 1.32 -11.54 10.80
CA LEU A 95 0.42 -11.84 9.70
C LEU A 95 -0.25 -13.22 9.87
N ASP A 96 0.50 -14.23 10.32
CA ASP A 96 -0.03 -15.54 10.66
C ASP A 96 -1.08 -15.45 11.77
N PHE A 97 -0.84 -14.64 12.81
CA PHE A 97 -1.81 -14.45 13.88
C PHE A 97 -3.14 -13.87 13.38
N LEU A 98 -3.10 -12.87 12.48
CA LEU A 98 -4.32 -12.27 11.92
C LEU A 98 -5.07 -13.25 11.03
N LEU A 99 -4.37 -14.00 10.18
CA LEU A 99 -4.99 -14.88 9.20
C LEU A 99 -5.45 -16.23 9.78
N SER A 100 -4.86 -16.68 10.89
CA SER A 100 -5.34 -17.83 11.67
C SER A 100 -6.53 -17.50 12.58
N GLY A 101 -6.92 -16.22 12.68
CA GLY A 101 -8.06 -15.77 13.47
C GLY A 101 -9.41 -16.12 12.83
N PRO A 102 -10.53 -15.74 13.49
CA PRO A 102 -11.86 -15.90 12.89
C PRO A 102 -11.97 -15.12 11.57
N PRO A 103 -12.82 -15.54 10.62
CA PRO A 103 -12.96 -14.87 9.34
C PRO A 103 -13.30 -13.37 9.43
N GLY A 104 -13.00 -12.63 8.36
CA GLY A 104 -13.26 -11.20 8.23
C GLY A 104 -12.02 -10.31 8.40
N HIS A 105 -10.82 -10.90 8.49
CA HIS A 105 -9.58 -10.12 8.47
C HIS A 105 -9.18 -9.74 7.03
N ALA A 106 -8.91 -8.46 6.81
CA ALA A 106 -8.34 -7.93 5.57
C ALA A 106 -6.92 -7.41 5.84
N VAL A 107 -5.92 -8.27 5.63
CA VAL A 107 -4.52 -7.91 5.83
C VAL A 107 -4.03 -7.15 4.61
N VAL A 108 -3.67 -5.88 4.78
CA VAL A 108 -3.20 -5.01 3.69
C VAL A 108 -1.69 -4.95 3.72
N ILE A 109 -1.04 -5.34 2.62
CA ILE A 109 0.42 -5.35 2.49
C ILE A 109 0.80 -4.42 1.34
N VAL A 110 1.64 -3.42 1.62
CA VAL A 110 2.23 -2.59 0.57
C VAL A 110 3.42 -3.33 -0.03
N VAL A 111 3.19 -4.01 -1.15
CA VAL A 111 4.07 -5.08 -1.64
C VAL A 111 5.42 -4.57 -2.12
N GLY A 112 5.46 -3.42 -2.81
CA GLY A 112 6.69 -2.82 -3.31
C GLY A 112 7.63 -2.34 -2.19
N GLY A 113 7.06 -2.02 -1.02
CA GLY A 113 7.79 -1.64 0.19
C GLY A 113 8.73 -0.43 -0.01
N ALA A 114 9.74 -0.35 0.85
CA ALA A 114 10.71 0.74 0.81
C ALA A 114 11.45 0.87 -0.54
N SER A 115 11.68 -0.23 -1.24
CA SER A 115 12.32 -0.20 -2.56
C SER A 115 11.50 0.57 -3.58
N GLU A 116 10.18 0.40 -3.58
CA GLU A 116 9.28 1.12 -4.50
C GLU A 116 9.18 2.61 -4.14
N SER A 117 9.22 2.96 -2.85
CA SER A 117 9.27 4.36 -2.41
C SER A 117 10.49 5.11 -2.93
N LEU A 118 11.60 4.38 -3.17
CA LEU A 118 12.84 4.94 -3.71
C LEU A 118 12.81 5.15 -5.22
N ASP A 119 11.78 4.65 -5.91
CA ASP A 119 11.57 4.85 -7.34
C ASP A 119 10.33 5.71 -7.63
N SER A 120 9.63 6.18 -6.60
CA SER A 120 8.43 6.99 -6.74
C SER A 120 8.75 8.30 -7.47
N ALA A 121 8.05 8.53 -8.59
CA ALA A 121 8.16 9.75 -9.38
C ALA A 121 6.79 10.16 -9.91
N PRO A 122 6.47 11.47 -9.89
CA PRO A 122 5.21 11.96 -10.44
C PRO A 122 4.99 11.51 -11.90
N GLY A 123 3.77 11.14 -12.23
CA GLY A 123 3.35 10.64 -13.54
C GLY A 123 3.74 9.18 -13.82
N GLU A 124 4.68 8.58 -13.10
CA GLU A 124 5.09 7.20 -13.33
C GLU A 124 4.09 6.20 -12.72
N GLN A 125 3.61 5.26 -13.54
CA GLN A 125 2.76 4.14 -13.11
C GLN A 125 3.61 2.87 -13.06
N ARG A 126 4.51 2.80 -12.06
CA ARG A 126 5.44 1.68 -11.88
C ARG A 126 5.20 1.01 -10.53
N VAL A 127 5.18 -0.32 -10.54
CA VAL A 127 5.10 -1.15 -9.33
C VAL A 127 6.22 -2.18 -9.30
N ARG A 128 6.78 -2.45 -8.12
CA ARG A 128 7.76 -3.49 -7.80
C ARG A 128 7.05 -4.72 -7.26
N LEU A 129 6.72 -5.63 -8.15
CA LEU A 129 5.96 -6.84 -7.86
C LEU A 129 6.64 -8.11 -8.41
N GLN A 130 7.55 -7.99 -9.37
CA GLN A 130 8.37 -9.11 -9.84
C GLN A 130 9.21 -9.66 -8.68
N GLY A 131 9.21 -10.99 -8.54
CA GLY A 131 9.89 -11.68 -7.43
C GLY A 131 9.29 -11.46 -6.03
N ARG A 132 8.33 -10.54 -5.86
CA ARG A 132 7.65 -10.30 -4.57
C ARG A 132 6.52 -11.29 -4.36
N LYS A 133 6.88 -12.54 -4.01
CA LYS A 133 5.91 -13.66 -3.90
C LYS A 133 5.50 -14.00 -2.46
N GLY A 134 6.07 -13.32 -1.47
CA GLY A 134 5.84 -13.63 -0.05
C GLY A 134 4.37 -13.49 0.38
N PHE A 135 3.65 -12.48 -0.13
CA PHE A 135 2.24 -12.28 0.19
C PHE A 135 1.34 -13.34 -0.45
N VAL A 136 1.68 -13.84 -1.64
CA VAL A 136 1.00 -14.96 -2.29
C VAL A 136 1.20 -16.25 -1.51
N ARG A 137 2.45 -16.51 -1.08
CA ARG A 137 2.76 -17.66 -0.22
C ARG A 137 1.97 -17.61 1.09
N LEU A 138 1.89 -16.43 1.71
CA LEU A 138 1.09 -16.21 2.92
C LEU A 138 -0.39 -16.49 2.67
N ALA A 139 -0.97 -15.96 1.59
CA ALA A 139 -2.36 -16.19 1.21
C ALA A 139 -2.67 -17.68 1.06
N LEU A 140 -1.82 -18.43 0.34
CA LEU A 140 -1.93 -19.88 0.18
C LEU A 140 -1.88 -20.63 1.52
N GLN A 141 -0.93 -20.26 2.39
CA GLN A 141 -0.75 -20.90 3.70
C GLN A 141 -1.97 -20.81 4.60
N HIS A 142 -2.80 -19.78 4.42
CA HIS A 142 -3.98 -19.51 5.24
C HIS A 142 -5.31 -19.65 4.48
N GLY A 143 -5.29 -19.99 3.19
CA GLY A 143 -6.49 -20.00 2.35
C GLY A 143 -7.20 -18.64 2.31
N ALA A 144 -6.44 -17.55 2.42
CA ALA A 144 -6.94 -16.19 2.38
C ALA A 144 -6.93 -15.69 0.95
N ASP A 145 -8.05 -15.12 0.48
CA ASP A 145 -8.17 -14.71 -0.91
C ASP A 145 -7.26 -13.50 -1.20
N LEU A 146 -6.64 -13.51 -2.38
CA LEU A 146 -5.79 -12.41 -2.82
C LEU A 146 -6.63 -11.30 -3.44
N VAL A 147 -6.39 -10.05 -3.06
CA VAL A 147 -7.14 -8.90 -3.59
C VAL A 147 -6.16 -7.84 -4.08
N PRO A 148 -6.11 -7.53 -5.39
CA PRO A 148 -5.29 -6.43 -5.88
C PRO A 148 -5.91 -5.09 -5.47
N VAL A 149 -5.10 -4.17 -4.98
CA VAL A 149 -5.50 -2.80 -4.65
C VAL A 149 -4.55 -1.84 -5.36
N TYR A 150 -5.11 -0.87 -6.09
CA TYR A 150 -4.35 0.16 -6.78
C TYR A 150 -4.78 1.56 -6.34
N THR A 151 -3.83 2.45 -6.09
CA THR A 151 -4.07 3.85 -5.70
C THR A 151 -3.56 4.80 -6.78
N PHE A 152 -4.49 5.41 -7.52
CA PHE A 152 -4.17 6.45 -8.49
C PHE A 152 -3.80 7.76 -7.78
N GLY A 153 -2.81 8.49 -8.31
CA GLY A 153 -2.30 9.76 -7.78
C GLY A 153 -1.26 9.64 -6.66
N GLU A 154 -1.00 8.43 -6.15
CA GLU A 154 -0.11 8.21 -4.99
C GLU A 154 1.36 8.62 -5.26
N ASN A 155 1.80 8.57 -6.51
CA ASN A 155 3.16 9.01 -6.89
C ASN A 155 3.26 10.52 -7.12
N ASP A 156 2.14 11.25 -7.16
CA ASP A 156 2.10 12.68 -7.50
C ASP A 156 2.11 13.59 -6.26
N ILE A 157 1.86 13.03 -5.07
CA ILE A 157 1.73 13.80 -3.82
C ILE A 157 3.07 14.24 -3.23
N TYR A 158 4.18 13.67 -3.68
CA TYR A 158 5.53 14.06 -3.27
C TYR A 158 6.50 13.99 -4.44
N ARG A 159 7.54 14.83 -4.38
CA ARG A 159 8.66 14.77 -5.30
C ARG A 159 9.84 14.12 -4.59
N GLN A 160 10.24 12.94 -5.04
CA GLN A 160 11.42 12.29 -4.52
C GLN A 160 12.68 13.08 -4.89
N ILE A 161 13.55 13.31 -3.90
CA ILE A 161 14.87 13.88 -4.14
C ILE A 161 15.80 12.72 -4.47
N ARG A 162 16.10 12.55 -5.76
CA ARG A 162 17.05 11.54 -6.24
C ARG A 162 18.46 12.13 -6.22
N PHE A 163 19.34 11.50 -5.44
CA PHE A 163 20.75 11.85 -5.44
C PHE A 163 21.47 11.17 -6.61
N PRO A 164 22.34 11.89 -7.34
CA PRO A 164 23.16 11.30 -8.40
C PRO A 164 24.00 10.14 -7.87
N GLU A 165 24.20 9.11 -8.71
CA GLU A 165 25.12 8.02 -8.41
C GLU A 165 26.54 8.56 -8.16
N GLY A 166 27.22 8.05 -7.14
CA GLY A 166 28.54 8.52 -6.72
C GLY A 166 28.57 9.78 -5.84
N SER A 167 27.44 10.43 -5.57
CA SER A 167 27.40 11.60 -4.67
C SER A 167 27.62 11.24 -3.19
N PHE A 168 28.23 12.15 -2.42
CA PHE A 168 28.43 11.98 -0.98
C PHE A 168 27.10 11.74 -0.24
N ALA A 169 26.03 12.44 -0.64
CA ALA A 169 24.69 12.26 -0.09
C ALA A 169 24.12 10.86 -0.38
N ARG A 170 24.37 10.29 -1.56
CA ARG A 170 24.00 8.91 -1.90
C ARG A 170 24.79 7.90 -1.06
N CYS A 171 26.09 8.12 -0.86
CA CYS A 171 26.90 7.28 0.03
C CYS A 171 26.39 7.33 1.48
N PHE A 172 26.03 8.51 1.99
CA PHE A 172 25.45 8.66 3.33
C PHE A 172 24.08 7.97 3.44
N GLN A 173 23.21 8.13 2.45
CA GLN A 173 21.91 7.45 2.37
C GLN A 173 22.07 5.92 2.40
N LEU A 174 23.07 5.38 1.69
CA LEU A 174 23.41 3.96 1.67
C LEU A 174 24.02 3.50 3.00
N GLY A 175 24.85 4.32 3.66
CA GLY A 175 25.39 4.05 4.99
C GLY A 175 24.29 4.00 6.06
N PHE A 176 23.36 4.96 6.05
CA PHE A 176 22.21 4.95 6.96
C PHE A 176 21.30 3.74 6.72
N LYS A 177 21.11 3.33 5.46
CA LYS A 177 20.42 2.10 5.10
C LYS A 177 21.05 0.87 5.75
N GLN A 178 22.38 0.78 5.81
CA GLN A 178 23.07 -0.33 6.46
C GLN A 178 22.86 -0.36 7.98
N LEU A 179 22.70 0.81 8.62
CA LEU A 179 22.48 0.92 10.06
C LEU A 179 21.02 0.62 10.47
N ILE A 180 20.04 1.18 9.77
CA ILE A 180 18.62 1.15 10.18
C ILE A 180 17.79 0.14 9.35
N GLY A 181 18.38 -0.42 8.29
CA GLY A 181 17.74 -1.42 7.43
C GLY A 181 16.82 -0.84 6.35
N PHE A 182 16.65 0.48 6.28
CA PHE A 182 15.97 1.19 5.19
C PHE A 182 16.69 2.49 4.84
N ALA A 183 16.76 2.82 3.55
CA ALA A 183 17.31 4.10 3.10
C ALA A 183 16.30 5.21 3.41
N PRO A 184 16.72 6.32 4.03
CA PRO A 184 15.82 7.44 4.25
C PRO A 184 15.44 7.99 2.89
N CYS A 185 14.15 7.92 2.56
CA CYS A 185 13.62 8.54 1.35
C CYS A 185 13.54 10.04 1.62
N LEU A 186 14.39 10.82 0.97
CA LEU A 186 14.26 12.27 0.99
C LEU A 186 13.26 12.68 -0.08
N PHE A 187 12.28 13.45 0.33
CA PHE A 187 11.21 13.92 -0.52
C PHE A 187 10.94 15.38 -0.23
N SER A 188 10.30 16.03 -1.19
CA SER A 188 9.82 17.38 -1.07
C SER A 188 8.35 17.45 -1.44
N GLY A 189 7.65 18.27 -0.70
CA GLY A 189 6.30 18.70 -0.96
C GLY A 189 6.27 20.23 -1.17
N ARG A 190 5.17 20.85 -0.77
CA ARG A 190 4.91 22.29 -0.81
C ARG A 190 5.13 22.91 0.57
N GLY A 191 5.31 24.22 0.59
CA GLY A 191 5.36 25.02 1.80
C GLY A 191 4.00 25.11 2.48
N LEU A 192 4.00 25.38 3.80
CA LEU A 192 2.77 25.54 4.59
C LEU A 192 1.98 26.80 4.20
N PHE A 193 2.68 27.86 3.80
CA PHE A 193 2.08 29.18 3.54
C PHE A 193 2.04 29.56 2.05
N SER A 194 2.65 28.75 1.17
CA SER A 194 2.67 29.01 -0.27
C SER A 194 2.79 27.70 -1.04
N SER A 195 1.92 27.52 -2.03
CA SER A 195 1.91 26.34 -2.92
C SER A 195 3.14 26.26 -3.84
N ARG A 196 3.87 27.37 -4.01
CA ARG A 196 5.08 27.45 -4.84
C ARG A 196 6.37 27.28 -4.05
N SER A 197 6.31 27.28 -2.72
CA SER A 197 7.49 27.15 -1.87
C SER A 197 7.85 25.68 -1.64
N TRP A 198 9.13 25.39 -1.45
CA TRP A 198 9.61 24.09 -1.00
C TRP A 198 9.17 23.83 0.44
N GLY A 199 8.82 22.58 0.75
CA GLY A 199 8.47 22.17 2.11
C GLY A 199 8.23 20.66 2.22
N ILE A 200 7.64 20.24 3.33
CA ILE A 200 7.34 18.83 3.62
C ILE A 200 5.85 18.48 3.45
N GLN A 201 5.01 19.47 3.16
CA GLN A 201 3.57 19.24 3.05
C GLN A 201 3.25 18.62 1.69
N PRO A 202 2.49 17.52 1.59
CA PRO A 202 2.23 16.85 0.32
C PRO A 202 1.53 17.76 -0.70
N MET A 203 1.69 17.49 -1.99
CA MET A 203 0.88 18.14 -3.03
C MET A 203 -0.59 17.79 -2.82
N ALA A 204 -1.48 18.76 -3.07
CA ALA A 204 -2.91 18.51 -3.09
C ALA A 204 -3.29 17.90 -4.44
N ALA A 205 -3.20 16.57 -4.53
CA ALA A 205 -3.59 15.79 -5.70
C ALA A 205 -4.68 14.77 -5.31
N PRO A 206 -5.65 14.49 -6.22
CA PRO A 206 -6.69 13.51 -5.95
C PRO A 206 -6.11 12.10 -5.80
N LEU A 207 -6.52 11.38 -4.76
CA LEU A 207 -6.18 9.96 -4.58
C LEU A 207 -7.41 9.07 -4.75
N THR A 208 -7.34 8.07 -5.61
CA THR A 208 -8.42 7.08 -5.78
C THR A 208 -7.89 5.68 -5.50
N VAL A 209 -8.32 5.11 -4.38
CA VAL A 209 -7.99 3.75 -3.95
C VAL A 209 -9.04 2.80 -4.50
N VAL A 210 -8.65 1.93 -5.43
CA VAL A 210 -9.53 0.94 -6.05
C VAL A 210 -9.22 -0.43 -5.49
N VAL A 211 -10.21 -1.07 -4.88
CA VAL A 211 -10.13 -2.44 -4.36
C VAL A 211 -10.70 -3.40 -5.40
N GLY A 212 -9.84 -4.27 -5.91
CA GLY A 212 -10.13 -5.23 -6.97
C GLY A 212 -10.99 -6.41 -6.54
N LYS A 213 -11.25 -7.30 -7.49
CA LYS A 213 -11.98 -8.55 -7.27
C LYS A 213 -11.10 -9.55 -6.51
N PRO A 214 -11.66 -10.35 -5.59
CA PRO A 214 -10.90 -11.39 -4.92
C PRO A 214 -10.55 -12.52 -5.90
N ILE A 215 -9.31 -12.99 -5.81
CA ILE A 215 -8.82 -14.22 -6.42
C ILE A 215 -8.95 -15.30 -5.35
N PRO A 216 -9.86 -16.27 -5.51
CA PRO A 216 -10.04 -17.34 -4.53
C PRO A 216 -8.77 -18.18 -4.39
N VAL A 217 -8.29 -18.36 -3.16
CA VAL A 217 -7.07 -19.13 -2.88
C VAL A 217 -7.40 -20.35 -2.04
N PRO A 218 -6.94 -21.56 -2.40
CA PRO A 218 -7.11 -22.75 -1.57
C PRO A 218 -6.17 -22.70 -0.36
N LEU A 219 -6.59 -23.33 0.74
CA LEU A 219 -5.71 -23.54 1.89
C LEU A 219 -4.65 -24.59 1.52
N CYS A 220 -3.40 -24.15 1.41
CA CYS A 220 -2.23 -24.99 1.16
C CYS A 220 -1.12 -24.63 2.17
N PRO A 221 -0.98 -25.35 3.29
CA PRO A 221 -0.01 -25.01 4.35
C PRO A 221 1.46 -25.06 3.91
N ARG A 222 1.77 -25.84 2.86
CA ARG A 222 3.11 -25.97 2.28
C ARG A 222 3.02 -25.84 0.75
N PRO A 223 2.81 -24.61 0.24
CA PRO A 223 2.68 -24.40 -1.20
C PRO A 223 4.03 -24.60 -1.88
N THR A 224 4.01 -25.25 -3.03
CA THR A 224 5.15 -25.38 -3.94
C THR A 224 5.44 -24.02 -4.59
N GLU A 225 6.67 -23.84 -5.08
CA GLU A 225 7.00 -22.60 -5.81
C GLU A 225 6.17 -22.44 -7.09
N ASP A 226 5.78 -23.53 -7.75
CA ASP A 226 4.96 -23.49 -8.95
C ASP A 226 3.52 -23.03 -8.67
N GLU A 227 2.92 -23.47 -7.56
CA GLU A 227 1.63 -22.94 -7.09
C GLU A 227 1.73 -21.44 -6.77
N VAL A 228 2.78 -21.04 -6.04
CA VAL A 228 3.02 -19.63 -5.72
C VAL A 228 3.22 -18.80 -6.99
N ASN A 229 3.94 -19.30 -7.98
CA ASN A 229 4.17 -18.64 -9.26
C ASN A 229 2.86 -18.49 -10.04
N SER A 230 2.04 -19.53 -10.08
CA SER A 230 0.76 -19.53 -10.79
C SER A 230 -0.19 -18.48 -10.21
N PHE A 231 -0.35 -18.44 -8.89
CA PHE A 231 -1.18 -17.41 -8.23
C PHE A 231 -0.57 -16.01 -8.31
N HIS A 232 0.76 -15.88 -8.33
CA HIS A 232 1.41 -14.59 -8.55
C HIS A 232 1.15 -14.05 -9.95
N THR A 233 1.18 -14.88 -10.99
CA THR A 233 0.81 -14.51 -12.36
C THR A 233 -0.64 -14.04 -12.42
N LEU A 234 -1.58 -14.81 -11.87
CA LEU A 234 -3.00 -14.42 -11.80
C LEU A 234 -3.20 -13.08 -11.07
N TYR A 235 -2.45 -12.87 -9.99
CA TYR A 235 -2.49 -11.61 -9.24
C TYR A 235 -1.98 -10.43 -10.08
N VAL A 236 -0.86 -10.60 -10.80
CA VAL A 236 -0.29 -9.55 -11.66
C VAL A 236 -1.25 -9.20 -12.80
N GLU A 237 -1.89 -10.20 -13.42
CA GLU A 237 -2.90 -10.02 -14.47
C GLU A 237 -4.11 -9.23 -13.92
N ALA A 238 -4.67 -9.67 -12.79
CA ALA A 238 -5.79 -8.99 -12.15
C ALA A 238 -5.45 -7.54 -11.74
N LEU A 239 -4.22 -7.26 -11.31
CA LEU A 239 -3.77 -5.90 -11.01
C LEU A 239 -3.70 -5.01 -12.26
N LYS A 240 -3.20 -5.54 -13.37
CA LYS A 240 -3.15 -4.83 -14.65
C LYS A 240 -4.55 -4.53 -15.18
N GLU A 241 -5.44 -5.52 -15.15
CA GLU A 241 -6.85 -5.34 -15.53
C GLU A 241 -7.53 -4.29 -14.65
N LEU A 242 -7.31 -4.34 -13.33
CA LEU A 242 -7.85 -3.36 -12.40
C LEU A 242 -7.38 -1.94 -12.75
N PHE A 243 -6.08 -1.78 -13.04
CA PHE A 243 -5.49 -0.53 -13.46
C PHE A 243 -6.11 -0.03 -14.77
N ASP A 244 -6.13 -0.87 -15.81
CA ASP A 244 -6.63 -0.50 -17.13
C ASP A 244 -8.10 -0.11 -17.11
N ALA A 245 -8.93 -0.79 -16.30
CA ALA A 245 -10.34 -0.49 -16.16
C ALA A 245 -10.64 0.88 -15.50
N HIS A 246 -9.71 1.45 -14.74
CA HIS A 246 -9.96 2.67 -13.94
C HIS A 246 -9.08 3.86 -14.31
N LYS A 247 -7.99 3.66 -15.07
CA LYS A 247 -6.99 4.70 -15.37
C LYS A 247 -7.59 5.96 -15.99
N GLU A 248 -8.49 5.83 -16.96
CA GLU A 248 -9.11 6.97 -17.65
C GLU A 248 -10.03 7.77 -16.71
N SER A 249 -10.82 7.08 -15.89
CA SER A 249 -11.67 7.73 -14.88
C SER A 249 -10.86 8.49 -13.81
N CYS A 250 -9.58 8.12 -13.66
CA CYS A 250 -8.63 8.75 -12.74
C CYS A 250 -7.72 9.77 -13.43
N GLY A 251 -7.99 10.15 -14.68
CA GLY A 251 -7.28 11.22 -15.39
C GLY A 251 -5.99 10.79 -16.10
N LEU A 252 -5.73 9.49 -16.24
CA LEU A 252 -4.62 8.98 -17.03
C LEU A 252 -5.06 8.70 -18.48
N PRO A 253 -4.16 8.84 -19.47
CA PRO A 253 -4.50 8.56 -20.87
C PRO A 253 -4.72 7.06 -21.10
N ALA A 254 -5.56 6.71 -22.08
CA ALA A 254 -5.83 5.32 -22.46
C ALA A 254 -4.55 4.53 -22.85
N SER A 255 -3.55 5.23 -23.40
CA SER A 255 -2.24 4.65 -23.77
C SER A 255 -1.33 4.38 -22.57
N GLN A 256 -1.65 4.90 -21.38
CA GLN A 256 -0.85 4.64 -20.19
C GLN A 256 -0.91 3.16 -19.82
N GLN A 257 0.25 2.58 -19.55
CA GLN A 257 0.38 1.20 -19.08
C GLN A 257 0.96 1.16 -17.66
N LEU A 258 0.60 0.11 -16.92
CA LEU A 258 1.20 -0.22 -15.64
C LEU A 258 2.50 -1.00 -15.86
N LEU A 259 3.63 -0.39 -15.49
CA LEU A 259 4.94 -1.03 -15.55
C LEU A 259 5.16 -1.88 -14.30
N VAL A 260 5.24 -3.20 -14.48
CA VAL A 260 5.50 -4.17 -13.42
C VAL A 260 6.97 -4.58 -13.45
N THR A 261 7.71 -4.25 -12.39
CA THR A 261 9.16 -4.49 -12.20
C THR A 261 9.46 -5.30 -10.95
#